data_AF-A0A1G9ZLA8-F1
#
_entry.id   AF-A0A1G9ZLA8-F1
#
_cell.length_a   1.000
_cell.length_b   1.000
_cell.length_c   1.000
_cell.angle_alpha   90.00
_cell.angle_beta   90.00
_cell.angle_gamma   90.00
#
_symmetry.space_group_name_H-M   'P 1'
#
loop_
_entity.id
_entity.type
_entity.pdbx_description
1 polymer ?
#
loop_
_entity_poly.entity_id
_entity_poly.type
_entity_poly.pdbx_seq_one_letter_code
_entity_poly.pdbx_strand_id
1 'polypeptide(L)'
;MDEHKKVRVTMNQQSTNHKKNDLEYFLTPKSSKNSKPSFFRGRSMYGKMVKPVVFAVILGVVFGAGLIYFFSDLTPSAIPVASVDDEENQAEEEGNDGEQSTENPLAFNIPGKTHDVIQFGVFSSAENAREFIQTLLSPHAIPAVVQENNGQFFIISHLIYSESEKNQITEWLESKDLIYMEDFLYKSWSFNPVEAQVSEEEQAWLEQGLDLIEAYQNSDSIDNWVADSLAWIDERPEAYRNNQKLIQAHELLADIQGGLDSQLQNFYTHTTLLNLQLFFSNIA
;
A
#
# COMPACT_ATOMS: atom_id res chain seq x y z
N MET A 1 10.72 52.41 -61.86
CA MET A 1 11.33 52.72 -60.55
C MET A 1 10.30 52.29 -59.53
N ASP A 2 10.43 51.05 -59.05
CA ASP A 2 9.40 50.39 -58.25
C ASP A 2 9.78 50.44 -56.77
N GLU A 3 8.94 51.09 -55.97
CA GLU A 3 9.11 51.25 -54.53
C GLU A 3 8.62 49.98 -53.80
N HIS A 4 9.57 49.18 -53.30
CA HIS A 4 9.26 48.05 -52.43
C HIS A 4 8.93 48.53 -51.01
N LYS A 5 7.63 48.57 -50.70
CA LYS A 5 7.09 48.84 -49.36
C LYS A 5 7.39 47.66 -48.42
N LYS A 6 8.37 47.85 -47.51
CA LYS A 6 8.69 46.88 -46.46
C LYS A 6 7.57 46.83 -45.41
N VAL A 7 6.78 45.76 -45.43
CA VAL A 7 5.82 45.44 -44.36
C VAL A 7 6.58 44.66 -43.29
N ARG A 8 6.70 45.21 -42.08
CA ARG A 8 7.18 44.49 -40.90
C ARG A 8 5.98 43.80 -40.25
N VAL A 9 5.97 42.48 -40.30
CA VAL A 9 5.05 41.65 -39.51
C VAL A 9 5.67 41.49 -38.13
N THR A 10 5.13 42.18 -37.13
CA THR A 10 5.43 41.89 -35.73
C THR A 10 4.58 40.70 -35.30
N MET A 11 5.23 39.56 -35.17
CA MET A 11 4.64 38.32 -34.64
C MET A 11 4.45 38.53 -33.13
N ASN A 12 3.22 38.79 -32.70
CA ASN A 12 2.86 38.80 -31.28
C ASN A 12 2.91 37.35 -30.80
N GLN A 13 4.05 36.96 -30.25
CA GLN A 13 4.20 35.71 -29.51
C GLN A 13 3.40 35.88 -28.23
N GLN A 14 2.13 35.47 -28.28
CA GLN A 14 1.31 35.25 -27.11
C GLN A 14 2.06 34.23 -26.27
N SER A 15 2.68 34.72 -25.19
CA SER A 15 3.26 33.92 -24.12
C SER A 15 2.16 33.02 -23.58
N THR A 16 2.09 31.79 -24.09
CA THR A 16 1.40 30.70 -23.44
C THR A 16 2.03 30.58 -22.06
N ASN A 17 1.29 30.97 -21.03
CA ASN A 17 1.62 30.66 -19.65
C ASN A 17 1.78 29.15 -19.59
N HIS A 18 3.02 28.67 -19.64
CA HIS A 18 3.36 27.36 -19.14
C HIS A 18 3.00 27.39 -17.66
N LYS A 19 1.82 26.84 -17.32
CA LYS A 19 1.56 26.36 -15.97
C LYS A 19 2.76 25.46 -15.65
N LYS A 20 3.64 25.95 -14.80
CA LYS A 20 4.71 25.13 -14.26
C LYS A 20 4.00 23.99 -13.55
N ASN A 21 4.29 22.76 -13.97
CA ASN A 21 3.64 21.55 -13.50
C ASN A 21 3.43 21.61 -11.98
N ASP A 22 2.17 21.61 -11.53
CA ASP A 22 1.81 21.66 -10.11
C ASP A 22 2.49 20.52 -9.33
N LEU A 23 2.86 19.44 -10.01
CA LEU A 23 3.68 18.34 -9.49
C LEU A 23 5.04 18.78 -8.92
N GLU A 24 5.73 19.77 -9.50
CA GLU A 24 7.03 20.23 -8.99
C GLU A 24 6.92 20.83 -7.57
N TYR A 25 5.77 21.45 -7.27
CA TYR A 25 5.52 22.02 -5.94
C TYR A 25 5.45 20.92 -4.87
N PHE A 26 4.90 19.74 -5.19
CA PHE A 26 4.75 18.65 -4.24
C PHE A 26 5.95 17.70 -4.16
N LEU A 27 6.74 17.58 -5.24
CA LEU A 27 7.90 16.70 -5.30
C LEU A 27 9.14 17.29 -4.63
N THR A 28 9.19 18.61 -4.44
CA THR A 28 10.29 19.23 -3.71
C THR A 28 10.04 19.13 -2.20
N PRO A 29 10.95 18.54 -1.41
CA PRO A 29 10.79 18.51 0.04
C PRO A 29 10.73 19.95 0.54
N LYS A 30 9.65 20.31 1.27
CA LYS A 30 9.47 21.64 1.89
C LYS A 30 10.68 21.91 2.77
N SER A 31 11.67 22.63 2.23
CA SER A 31 12.87 22.95 2.98
C SER A 31 12.44 23.89 4.11
N SER A 32 12.47 23.38 5.34
CA SER A 32 12.41 24.17 6.55
C SER A 32 13.39 25.34 6.40
N LYS A 33 12.85 26.56 6.25
CA LYS A 33 13.61 27.82 6.21
C LYS A 33 14.29 28.02 7.55
N ASN A 34 15.43 27.36 7.76
CA ASN A 34 16.42 27.69 8.79
C ASN A 34 17.75 26.96 8.48
N SER A 35 18.33 27.22 7.30
CA SER A 35 19.75 26.89 7.07
C SER A 35 20.54 28.18 6.88
N LYS A 36 21.30 28.53 7.92
CA LYS A 36 22.35 29.55 7.86
C LYS A 36 23.38 29.11 6.79
N PRO A 37 23.91 30.02 5.96
CA PRO A 37 24.88 29.66 4.94
C PRO A 37 26.22 29.28 5.59
N SER A 38 26.47 27.98 5.72
CA SER A 38 27.75 27.43 6.14
C SER A 38 28.75 27.48 4.98
N PHE A 39 29.52 28.56 4.93
CA PHE A 39 30.80 28.64 4.25
C PHE A 39 31.78 27.61 4.85
N PHE A 40 31.96 26.45 4.22
CA PHE A 40 33.17 25.64 4.46
C PHE A 40 33.87 25.28 3.15
N ARG A 41 35.00 25.96 2.99
CA ARG A 41 35.98 25.88 1.91
C ARG A 41 36.61 24.48 1.78
N GLY A 42 37.09 24.23 0.58
CA GLY A 42 37.76 23.01 0.12
C GLY A 42 38.77 22.40 1.09
N ARG A 43 38.55 21.12 1.40
CA ARG A 43 39.58 20.20 1.87
C ARG A 43 39.38 18.86 1.16
N SER A 44 40.48 18.32 0.65
CA SER A 44 40.64 17.23 -0.32
C SER A 44 39.62 16.08 -0.25
N MET A 45 38.96 15.78 -1.38
CA MET A 45 37.97 14.71 -1.55
C MET A 45 38.48 13.29 -1.27
N TYR A 46 39.79 13.04 -1.32
CA TYR A 46 40.36 11.68 -1.18
C TYR A 46 40.15 11.05 0.21
N GLY A 47 40.05 11.84 1.27
CA GLY A 47 39.80 11.32 2.63
C GLY A 47 38.35 10.85 2.88
N LYS A 48 37.41 11.23 2.01
CA LYS A 48 35.98 10.92 2.20
C LYS A 48 35.55 9.60 1.55
N MET A 49 36.35 9.03 0.63
CA MET A 49 36.05 7.75 -0.04
C MET A 49 36.66 6.52 0.65
N VAL A 50 37.67 6.68 1.50
CA VAL A 50 38.30 5.54 2.18
C VAL A 50 37.37 4.90 3.22
N LYS A 51 36.59 5.71 3.95
CA LYS A 51 35.63 5.23 4.95
C LYS A 51 34.56 4.29 4.38
N PRO A 52 33.83 4.64 3.30
CA PRO A 52 32.82 3.73 2.75
C PRO A 52 33.43 2.43 2.19
N VAL A 53 34.63 2.47 1.60
CA VAL A 53 35.31 1.27 1.10
C VAL A 53 35.67 0.31 2.23
N VAL A 54 36.24 0.81 3.32
CA VAL A 54 36.58 -0.01 4.50
C VAL A 54 35.30 -0.59 5.14
N PHE A 55 34.22 0.20 5.19
CA PHE A 55 32.94 -0.25 5.74
C PHE A 55 32.32 -1.37 4.90
N ALA A 56 32.36 -1.26 3.57
CA ALA A 56 31.87 -2.29 2.65
C ALA A 56 32.65 -3.62 2.78
N VAL A 57 33.98 -3.55 2.98
CA VAL A 57 34.80 -4.75 3.21
C VAL A 57 34.43 -5.43 4.52
N ILE A 58 34.25 -4.67 5.61
CA ILE A 58 33.84 -5.22 6.91
C ILE A 58 32.46 -5.86 6.81
N LEU A 59 31.49 -5.19 6.17
CA LEU A 59 30.15 -5.72 5.94
C LEU A 59 30.18 -7.02 5.12
N GLY A 60 30.97 -7.06 4.05
CA GLY A 60 31.12 -8.25 3.22
C GLY A 60 31.70 -9.45 3.99
N VAL A 61 32.66 -9.22 4.88
CA VAL A 61 33.24 -10.29 5.72
C VAL A 61 32.24 -10.81 6.74
N VAL A 62 31.47 -9.93 7.39
CA VAL A 62 30.44 -10.33 8.37
C VAL A 62 29.31 -11.11 7.70
N PHE A 63 28.82 -10.63 6.54
CA PHE A 63 27.79 -11.34 5.78
C PHE A 63 28.29 -12.68 5.22
N GLY A 64 29.52 -12.72 4.71
CA GLY A 64 30.13 -13.96 4.22
C GLY A 64 30.29 -15.01 5.32
N ALA A 65 30.75 -14.60 6.50
CA ALA A 65 30.85 -15.50 7.65
C ALA A 65 29.49 -15.98 8.15
N GLY A 66 28.48 -15.09 8.18
CA GLY A 66 27.11 -15.44 8.56
C GLY A 66 26.47 -16.46 7.61
N LEU A 67 26.68 -16.31 6.30
CA LEU A 67 26.21 -17.29 5.32
C LEU A 67 26.89 -18.66 5.48
N ILE A 68 28.21 -18.70 5.69
CA ILE A 68 28.92 -19.96 5.93
C ILE A 68 28.41 -20.64 7.21
N TYR A 69 28.14 -19.89 8.27
CA TYR A 69 27.57 -20.42 9.50
C TYR A 69 26.18 -21.01 9.29
N PHE A 70 25.31 -20.27 8.59
CA PHE A 70 23.95 -20.72 8.26
C PHE A 70 23.94 -22.01 7.42
N PHE A 71 24.85 -22.14 6.45
CA PHE A 71 24.96 -23.37 5.65
C PHE A 71 25.69 -24.51 6.37
N SER A 72 26.53 -24.22 7.36
CA SER A 72 27.21 -25.25 8.16
C SER A 72 26.26 -25.96 9.11
N ASP A 73 25.15 -25.34 9.51
CA ASP A 73 24.10 -25.97 10.34
C ASP A 73 23.11 -26.79 9.49
N LEU A 74 23.16 -26.63 8.17
CA LEU A 74 22.35 -27.35 7.19
C LEU A 74 23.07 -28.55 6.55
N THR A 75 24.20 -29.01 7.07
CA THR A 75 24.68 -30.36 6.74
C THR A 75 23.84 -31.38 7.51
N PRO A 76 22.92 -32.13 6.85
CA PRO A 76 22.23 -33.21 7.53
C PRO A 76 23.27 -34.27 7.90
N SER A 77 23.46 -34.50 9.19
CA SER A 77 24.04 -35.76 9.66
C SER A 77 23.21 -36.88 9.02
N ALA A 78 23.86 -37.70 8.18
CA ALA A 78 23.24 -38.86 7.59
C ALA A 78 22.84 -39.84 8.71
N ILE A 79 21.57 -39.81 9.10
CA ILE A 79 20.98 -40.78 10.02
C ILE A 79 20.70 -42.05 9.21
N PRO A 80 21.26 -43.21 9.59
CA PRO A 80 20.93 -44.46 8.93
C PRO A 80 19.51 -44.89 9.33
N VAL A 81 18.77 -45.38 8.35
CA VAL A 81 17.40 -45.89 8.49
C VAL A 81 17.41 -47.13 9.38
N ALA A 82 16.59 -47.13 10.43
CA ALA A 82 16.26 -48.31 11.22
C ALA A 82 14.73 -48.43 11.38
N SER A 83 14.21 -49.43 10.65
CA SER A 83 13.13 -50.39 11.00
C SER A 83 11.95 -50.00 11.91
N VAL A 84 10.78 -50.33 11.37
CA VAL A 84 9.47 -50.64 11.95
C VAL A 84 9.56 -51.68 13.09
N ASP A 85 8.93 -51.43 14.25
CA ASP A 85 7.83 -52.24 14.84
C ASP A 85 7.33 -51.71 16.20
N ASP A 86 6.01 -51.71 16.32
CA ASP A 86 5.12 -52.08 17.44
C ASP A 86 4.93 -51.33 18.79
N GLU A 87 3.63 -51.35 19.14
CA GLU A 87 2.97 -51.47 20.46
C GLU A 87 2.68 -50.23 21.33
N GLU A 88 1.40 -49.85 21.29
CA GLU A 88 0.43 -49.93 22.41
C GLU A 88 0.92 -49.52 23.82
N ASN A 89 0.38 -48.41 24.34
CA ASN A 89 0.05 -48.30 25.76
C ASN A 89 -1.03 -47.23 26.01
N GLN A 90 -2.15 -47.71 26.54
CA GLN A 90 -3.16 -46.93 27.25
C GLN A 90 -2.60 -46.43 28.58
N ALA A 91 -2.91 -45.18 28.95
CA ALA A 91 -3.09 -44.78 30.33
C ALA A 91 -3.97 -43.53 30.39
N GLU A 92 -5.19 -43.71 30.91
CA GLU A 92 -6.03 -42.66 31.46
C GLU A 92 -5.39 -42.13 32.75
N GLU A 93 -5.26 -40.82 32.88
CA GLU A 93 -5.18 -40.14 34.19
C GLU A 93 -6.04 -38.88 34.16
N GLU A 94 -7.16 -38.96 34.88
CA GLU A 94 -7.97 -37.81 35.30
C GLU A 94 -7.16 -36.97 36.30
N GLY A 95 -6.90 -35.72 35.94
CA GLY A 95 -6.30 -34.70 36.79
C GLY A 95 -7.04 -33.38 36.63
N ASN A 96 -8.06 -33.19 37.47
CA ASN A 96 -8.81 -31.96 37.67
C ASN A 96 -7.87 -30.80 38.10
N ASP A 97 -7.62 -29.85 37.21
CA ASP A 97 -7.15 -28.51 37.55
C ASP A 97 -7.91 -27.48 36.70
N GLY A 98 -8.40 -26.44 37.38
CA GLY A 98 -9.35 -25.47 36.84
C GLY A 98 -8.93 -24.88 35.50
N GLU A 99 -9.81 -25.03 34.51
CA GLU A 99 -9.74 -24.41 33.19
C GLU A 99 -9.76 -22.88 33.34
N GLN A 100 -8.59 -22.31 33.56
CA GLN A 100 -8.27 -21.03 32.99
C GLN A 100 -7.90 -21.36 31.54
N SER A 101 -8.90 -21.35 30.64
CA SER A 101 -8.71 -21.50 29.20
C SER A 101 -7.62 -20.53 28.77
N THR A 102 -6.41 -21.06 28.66
CA THR A 102 -5.30 -20.36 28.05
C THR A 102 -5.54 -20.60 26.58
N GLU A 103 -6.32 -19.71 25.96
CA GLU A 103 -6.59 -19.74 24.53
C GLU A 103 -5.24 -19.82 23.82
N ASN A 104 -4.93 -21.00 23.27
CA ASN A 104 -3.72 -21.17 22.50
C ASN A 104 -3.89 -20.36 21.21
N PRO A 105 -2.94 -19.47 20.86
CA PRO A 105 -3.05 -18.68 19.66
C PRO A 105 -3.11 -19.59 18.43
N LEU A 106 -4.09 -19.31 17.56
CA LEU A 106 -4.28 -20.01 16.30
C LEU A 106 -3.47 -19.32 15.19
N ALA A 107 -2.97 -20.12 14.25
CA ALA A 107 -2.22 -19.61 13.11
C ALA A 107 -3.16 -19.17 11.99
N PHE A 108 -3.16 -17.88 11.70
CA PHE A 108 -3.90 -17.28 10.59
C PHE A 108 -2.96 -16.98 9.43
N ASN A 109 -3.31 -17.43 8.22
CA ASN A 109 -2.47 -17.30 7.04
C ASN A 109 -3.24 -16.72 5.86
N ILE A 110 -2.69 -15.65 5.27
CA ILE A 110 -3.20 -15.05 4.03
C ILE A 110 -2.14 -15.18 2.94
N PRO A 111 -2.46 -15.77 1.77
CA PRO A 111 -1.53 -15.80 0.67
C PRO A 111 -1.34 -14.40 0.08
N GLY A 112 -0.12 -14.12 -0.39
CA GLY A 112 0.15 -12.90 -1.14
C GLY A 112 -0.67 -12.83 -2.43
N LYS A 113 -1.21 -11.65 -2.74
CA LYS A 113 -2.01 -11.38 -3.95
C LYS A 113 -1.42 -10.19 -4.70
N THR A 114 -1.72 -10.06 -5.99
CA THR A 114 -1.27 -8.93 -6.80
C THR A 114 -2.44 -8.38 -7.60
N HIS A 115 -2.61 -7.07 -7.57
CA HIS A 115 -3.65 -6.35 -8.30
C HIS A 115 -3.05 -5.13 -8.98
N ASP A 116 -3.62 -4.72 -10.10
CA ASP A 116 -3.32 -3.40 -10.65
C ASP A 116 -4.08 -2.34 -9.84
N VAL A 117 -3.42 -1.22 -9.57
CA VAL A 117 -3.98 -0.06 -8.86
C VAL A 117 -3.75 1.22 -9.65
N ILE A 118 -4.54 2.24 -9.36
CA ILE A 118 -4.30 3.60 -9.85
C ILE A 118 -3.31 4.26 -8.90
N GLN A 119 -2.19 4.73 -9.41
CA GLN A 119 -1.18 5.48 -8.66
C GLN A 119 -1.17 6.93 -9.15
N PHE A 120 -1.44 7.88 -8.26
CA PHE A 120 -1.43 9.31 -8.56
C PHE A 120 -0.07 9.98 -8.31
N GLY A 121 0.79 9.35 -7.50
CA GLY A 121 2.12 9.91 -7.25
C GLY A 121 2.92 9.17 -6.19
N VAL A 122 4.18 9.55 -6.09
CA VAL A 122 5.13 9.06 -5.08
C VAL A 122 5.80 10.26 -4.43
N PHE A 123 5.75 10.31 -3.11
CA PHE A 123 6.18 11.45 -2.32
C PHE A 123 7.24 11.02 -1.29
N SER A 124 8.09 11.96 -0.91
CA SER A 124 9.10 11.76 0.14
C SER A 124 8.55 12.04 1.55
N SER A 125 7.33 12.58 1.67
CA SER A 125 6.68 12.84 2.95
C SER A 125 5.19 12.50 2.90
N ALA A 126 4.66 11.95 4.00
CA ALA A 126 3.23 11.69 4.15
C ALA A 126 2.40 12.98 4.06
N GLU A 127 2.94 14.11 4.52
CA GLU A 127 2.23 15.38 4.52
C GLU A 127 2.04 15.92 3.10
N ASN A 128 3.06 15.85 2.24
CA ASN A 128 2.92 16.23 0.84
C ASN A 128 1.93 15.30 0.12
N ALA A 129 1.95 14.00 0.43
CA ALA A 129 1.01 13.05 -0.14
C ALA A 129 -0.44 13.39 0.26
N ARG A 130 -0.69 13.73 1.53
CA ARG A 130 -2.03 14.15 2.00
C ARG A 130 -2.46 15.49 1.41
N GLU A 131 -1.55 16.46 1.29
CA GLU A 131 -1.82 17.75 0.65
C GLU A 131 -2.23 17.55 -0.81
N PHE A 132 -1.56 16.66 -1.54
CA PHE A 132 -1.94 16.31 -2.91
C PHE A 132 -3.35 15.71 -2.98
N ILE A 133 -3.70 14.76 -2.09
CA ILE A 133 -5.07 14.20 -2.04
C ILE A 133 -6.08 15.33 -1.84
N GLN A 134 -5.88 16.20 -0.84
CA GLN A 134 -6.81 17.26 -0.51
C GLN A 134 -6.96 18.31 -1.62
N THR A 135 -5.88 18.62 -2.33
CA THR A 135 -5.85 19.70 -3.32
C THR A 135 -6.29 19.25 -4.70
N LEU A 136 -5.90 18.04 -5.13
CA LEU A 136 -6.18 17.56 -6.48
C LEU A 136 -7.25 16.47 -6.52
N LEU A 137 -7.31 15.54 -5.58
CA LEU A 137 -8.21 14.38 -5.69
C LEU A 137 -9.58 14.61 -5.03
N SER A 138 -9.60 15.20 -3.83
CA SER A 138 -10.83 15.49 -3.09
C SER A 138 -11.82 16.39 -3.84
N PRO A 139 -11.42 17.44 -4.59
CA PRO A 139 -12.35 18.24 -5.38
C PRO A 139 -13.10 17.46 -6.48
N HIS A 140 -12.55 16.31 -6.89
CA HIS A 140 -13.16 15.41 -7.86
C HIS A 140 -13.86 14.20 -7.21
N ALA A 141 -13.96 14.18 -5.88
CA ALA A 141 -14.48 13.06 -5.09
C ALA A 141 -13.74 11.74 -5.40
N ILE A 142 -12.42 11.81 -5.62
CA ILE A 142 -11.60 10.62 -5.87
C ILE A 142 -11.04 10.15 -4.52
N PRO A 143 -11.51 9.01 -3.99
CA PRO A 143 -10.94 8.44 -2.76
C PRO A 143 -9.56 7.87 -3.05
N ALA A 144 -8.59 8.13 -2.17
CA ALA A 144 -7.23 7.65 -2.32
C ALA A 144 -6.59 7.38 -0.96
N VAL A 145 -5.63 6.47 -0.96
CA VAL A 145 -4.92 5.99 0.21
C VAL A 145 -3.45 6.34 0.10
N VAL A 146 -2.89 6.89 1.18
CA VAL A 146 -1.44 7.03 1.31
C VAL A 146 -0.89 5.72 1.87
N GLN A 147 -0.01 5.08 1.11
CA GLN A 147 0.68 3.85 1.51
C GLN A 147 2.18 4.11 1.60
N GLU A 148 2.76 3.82 2.76
CA GLU A 148 4.21 3.88 2.95
C GLU A 148 4.86 2.58 2.47
N ASN A 149 5.93 2.70 1.69
CA ASN A 149 6.79 1.58 1.31
C ASN A 149 8.22 2.09 1.12
N ASN A 150 9.17 1.50 1.86
CA ASN A 150 10.60 1.86 1.82
C ASN A 150 10.89 3.36 2.01
N GLY A 151 10.18 4.02 2.94
CA GLY A 151 10.33 5.45 3.23
C GLY A 151 9.81 6.39 2.13
N GLN A 152 9.07 5.85 1.16
CA GLN A 152 8.32 6.60 0.16
C GLN A 152 6.82 6.46 0.42
N PHE A 153 6.07 7.50 0.08
CA PHE A 153 4.62 7.56 0.28
C PHE A 153 3.93 7.55 -1.07
N PHE A 154 3.26 6.44 -1.37
CA PHE A 154 2.52 6.23 -2.61
C PHE A 154 1.08 6.69 -2.40
N ILE A 155 0.54 7.48 -3.32
CA ILE A 155 -0.89 7.74 -3.38
C ILE A 155 -1.49 6.74 -4.35
N ILE A 156 -2.25 5.79 -3.80
CA ILE A 156 -2.91 4.73 -4.56
C ILE A 156 -4.41 4.78 -4.34
N SER A 157 -5.17 4.39 -5.35
CA SER A 157 -6.61 4.28 -5.34
C SER A 157 -7.02 3.08 -6.18
N HIS A 158 -8.21 2.55 -5.92
CA HIS A 158 -8.93 1.65 -6.82
C HIS A 158 -8.20 0.34 -7.21
N LEU A 159 -8.70 -0.81 -6.77
CA LEU A 159 -8.27 -2.09 -7.32
C LEU A 159 -8.86 -2.30 -8.72
N ILE A 160 -8.04 -2.65 -9.69
CA ILE A 160 -8.47 -2.96 -11.07
C ILE A 160 -8.60 -4.48 -11.21
N TYR A 161 -9.78 -4.94 -11.61
CA TYR A 161 -10.09 -6.36 -11.83
C TYR A 161 -10.18 -6.73 -13.31
N SER A 162 -10.32 -5.76 -14.22
CA SER A 162 -10.37 -6.04 -15.67
C SER A 162 -9.83 -4.91 -16.56
N GLU A 163 -9.41 -5.25 -17.77
CA GLU A 163 -8.97 -4.28 -18.79
C GLU A 163 -10.12 -3.34 -19.22
N SER A 164 -11.37 -3.84 -19.24
CA SER A 164 -12.54 -3.03 -19.60
C SER A 164 -12.80 -1.92 -18.58
N GLU A 165 -12.64 -2.25 -17.31
CA GLU A 165 -12.75 -1.32 -16.19
C GLU A 165 -11.68 -0.22 -16.28
N LYS A 166 -10.44 -0.59 -16.61
CA LYS A 166 -9.33 0.34 -16.81
C LYS A 166 -9.65 1.44 -17.82
N ASN A 167 -10.25 1.08 -18.96
CA ASN A 167 -10.65 2.05 -19.99
C ASN A 167 -11.74 3.00 -19.48
N GLN A 168 -12.78 2.46 -18.83
CA GLN A 168 -13.88 3.26 -18.28
C GLN A 168 -13.39 4.26 -17.23
N ILE A 169 -12.47 3.83 -16.38
CA ILE A 169 -11.88 4.69 -15.36
C ILE A 169 -10.97 5.74 -15.98
N THR A 170 -10.17 5.38 -16.98
CA THR A 170 -9.32 6.33 -17.69
C THR A 170 -10.16 7.45 -18.30
N GLU A 171 -11.22 7.10 -19.03
CA GLU A 171 -12.14 8.07 -19.62
C GLU A 171 -12.80 8.96 -18.55
N TRP A 172 -13.18 8.38 -17.42
CA TRP A 172 -13.76 9.15 -16.31
C TRP A 172 -12.76 10.11 -15.68
N LEU A 173 -11.53 9.70 -15.41
CA LEU A 173 -10.48 10.56 -14.85
C LEU A 173 -10.08 11.67 -15.82
N GLU A 174 -9.94 11.37 -17.10
CA GLU A 174 -9.65 12.37 -18.13
C GLU A 174 -10.80 13.39 -18.28
N SER A 175 -12.06 12.98 -18.06
CA SER A 175 -13.19 13.91 -17.98
C SER A 175 -13.12 14.88 -16.80
N LYS A 176 -12.25 14.62 -15.82
CA LYS A 176 -11.93 15.50 -14.68
C LYS A 176 -10.64 16.28 -14.87
N ASP A 177 -10.12 16.36 -16.09
CA ASP A 177 -8.83 16.99 -16.42
C ASP A 177 -7.61 16.32 -15.77
N LEU A 178 -7.71 15.04 -15.38
CA LEU A 178 -6.58 14.23 -14.92
C LEU A 178 -6.06 13.40 -16.09
N ILE A 179 -4.81 13.62 -16.50
CA ILE A 179 -4.26 13.05 -17.73
C ILE A 179 -3.48 11.76 -17.42
N TYR A 180 -3.79 10.69 -18.14
CA TYR A 180 -3.05 9.44 -18.03
C TYR A 180 -1.56 9.63 -18.38
N MET A 181 -0.66 9.03 -17.59
CA MET A 181 0.80 9.19 -17.64
C MET A 181 1.34 10.56 -17.18
N GLU A 182 0.48 11.52 -16.86
CA GLU A 182 0.89 12.81 -16.26
C GLU A 182 0.45 12.90 -14.80
N ASP A 183 -0.85 12.72 -14.54
CA ASP A 183 -1.46 12.84 -13.20
C ASP A 183 -1.72 11.49 -12.53
N PHE A 184 -1.92 10.43 -13.33
CA PHE A 184 -2.11 9.08 -12.81
C PHE A 184 -1.55 8.01 -13.76
N LEU A 185 -1.22 6.85 -13.20
CA LEU A 185 -0.79 5.67 -13.94
C LEU A 185 -1.32 4.39 -13.30
N TYR A 186 -1.38 3.32 -14.07
CA TYR A 186 -1.69 1.99 -13.56
C TYR A 186 -0.41 1.27 -13.16
N LYS A 187 -0.40 0.67 -11.97
CA LYS A 187 0.75 -0.06 -11.47
C LYS A 187 0.32 -1.34 -10.77
N SER A 188 1.06 -2.41 -11.02
CA SER A 188 0.92 -3.65 -10.27
C SER A 188 1.37 -3.45 -8.82
N TRP A 189 0.49 -3.78 -7.88
CA TRP A 189 0.70 -3.71 -6.45
C TRP A 189 0.60 -5.10 -5.84
N SER A 190 1.66 -5.51 -5.15
CA SER A 190 1.73 -6.80 -4.46
C SER A 190 1.41 -6.62 -2.98
N PHE A 191 0.46 -7.42 -2.51
CA PHE A 191 0.11 -7.60 -1.12
C PHE A 191 0.93 -8.77 -0.58
N ASN A 192 1.68 -8.53 0.48
CA ASN A 192 2.55 -9.55 1.06
C ASN A 192 1.72 -10.66 1.73
N PRO A 193 2.21 -11.90 1.73
CA PRO A 193 1.62 -12.94 2.55
C PRO A 193 1.74 -12.56 4.04
N VAL A 194 0.76 -12.98 4.83
CA VAL A 194 0.70 -12.72 6.26
C VAL A 194 0.54 -14.02 7.01
N GLU A 195 1.36 -14.19 8.05
CA GLU A 195 1.25 -15.25 9.03
C GLU A 195 1.19 -14.61 10.42
N ALA A 196 0.05 -14.73 11.10
CA ALA A 196 -0.18 -14.12 12.40
C ALA A 196 -0.72 -15.13 13.41
N GLN A 197 -0.41 -14.91 14.68
CA GLN A 197 -0.97 -15.65 15.80
C GLN A 197 -2.10 -14.81 16.40
N VAL A 198 -3.33 -15.33 16.36
CA VAL A 198 -4.54 -14.60 16.76
C VAL A 198 -5.39 -15.45 17.71
N SER A 199 -6.29 -14.81 18.46
CA SER A 199 -7.29 -15.56 19.24
C SER A 199 -8.33 -16.22 18.33
N GLU A 200 -9.13 -17.14 18.88
CA GLU A 200 -10.21 -17.80 18.12
C GLU A 200 -11.26 -16.78 17.66
N GLU A 201 -11.62 -15.82 18.52
CA GLU A 201 -12.54 -14.73 18.18
C GLU A 201 -12.00 -13.84 17.06
N GLU A 202 -10.71 -13.48 17.13
CA GLU A 202 -10.05 -12.69 16.10
C GLU A 202 -9.94 -13.44 14.77
N GLN A 203 -9.62 -14.73 14.81
CA GLN A 203 -9.56 -15.56 13.61
C GLN A 203 -10.92 -15.60 12.91
N ALA A 204 -12.00 -15.88 13.64
CA ALA A 204 -13.34 -15.94 13.08
C ALA A 204 -13.74 -14.59 12.44
N TRP A 205 -13.43 -13.48 13.11
CA TRP A 205 -13.69 -12.15 12.56
C TRP A 205 -12.84 -11.86 11.31
N LEU A 206 -11.56 -12.26 11.29
CA LEU A 206 -10.69 -12.08 10.14
C LEU A 206 -11.12 -12.93 8.93
N GLU A 207 -11.52 -14.18 9.16
CA GLU A 207 -12.06 -15.08 8.13
C GLU A 207 -13.34 -14.51 7.52
N GLN A 208 -14.26 -14.01 8.35
CA GLN A 208 -15.47 -13.32 7.87
C GLN A 208 -15.13 -12.12 6.96
N GLY A 209 -14.10 -11.34 7.32
CA GLY A 209 -13.66 -10.22 6.50
C GLY A 209 -13.07 -10.65 5.15
N LEU A 210 -12.36 -11.78 5.10
CA LEU A 210 -11.88 -12.35 3.85
C LEU A 210 -13.04 -12.84 2.98
N ASP A 211 -14.01 -13.52 3.57
CA ASP A 211 -15.22 -13.97 2.89
C ASP A 211 -15.99 -12.79 2.28
N LEU A 212 -16.08 -11.65 2.98
CA LEU A 212 -16.71 -10.43 2.46
C LEU A 212 -15.99 -9.85 1.24
N ILE A 213 -14.65 -9.88 1.22
CA ILE A 213 -13.87 -9.44 0.05
C ILE A 213 -14.15 -10.36 -1.15
N GLU A 214 -14.26 -11.67 -0.93
CA GLU A 214 -14.52 -12.64 -2.01
C GLU A 214 -15.98 -12.59 -2.46
N ALA A 215 -16.92 -12.36 -1.53
CA ALA A 215 -18.34 -12.21 -1.81
C ALA A 215 -18.62 -11.02 -2.74
N TYR A 216 -17.85 -9.93 -2.64
CA TYR A 216 -17.98 -8.79 -3.56
C TYR A 216 -17.93 -9.22 -5.02
N GLN A 217 -16.98 -10.08 -5.39
CA GLN A 217 -16.79 -10.53 -6.78
C GLN A 217 -17.97 -11.35 -7.31
N ASN A 218 -18.78 -11.91 -6.40
CA ASN A 218 -19.90 -12.79 -6.70
C ASN A 218 -21.25 -12.15 -6.32
N SER A 219 -21.27 -10.90 -5.86
CA SER A 219 -22.48 -10.30 -5.31
C SER A 219 -23.39 -9.77 -6.41
N ASP A 220 -24.67 -10.15 -6.33
CA ASP A 220 -25.74 -9.58 -7.15
C ASP A 220 -26.18 -8.20 -6.65
N SER A 221 -25.82 -7.82 -5.41
CA SER A 221 -26.26 -6.57 -4.78
C SER A 221 -25.12 -5.92 -4.00
N ILE A 222 -24.69 -4.75 -4.48
CA ILE A 222 -23.72 -3.91 -3.77
C ILE A 222 -24.24 -3.45 -2.41
N ASP A 223 -25.54 -3.20 -2.27
CA ASP A 223 -26.13 -2.68 -1.04
C ASP A 223 -26.04 -3.68 0.11
N ASN A 224 -26.23 -4.98 -0.17
CA ASN A 224 -26.06 -6.03 0.83
C ASN A 224 -24.60 -6.13 1.27
N TRP A 225 -23.68 -6.14 0.30
CA TRP A 225 -22.25 -6.18 0.59
C TRP A 225 -21.79 -4.98 1.43
N VAL A 226 -22.31 -3.78 1.14
CA VAL A 226 -22.02 -2.56 1.92
C VAL A 226 -22.52 -2.70 3.35
N ALA A 227 -23.76 -3.16 3.55
CA ALA A 227 -24.35 -3.34 4.87
C ALA A 227 -23.59 -4.38 5.70
N ASP A 228 -23.27 -5.53 5.10
CA ASP A 228 -22.54 -6.61 5.77
C ASP A 228 -21.10 -6.18 6.11
N SER A 229 -20.44 -5.44 5.22
CA SER A 229 -19.10 -4.90 5.45
C SER A 229 -19.08 -3.85 6.57
N LEU A 230 -20.08 -2.98 6.64
CA LEU A 230 -20.21 -2.01 7.74
C LEU A 230 -20.39 -2.72 9.08
N ALA A 231 -21.32 -3.68 9.15
CA ALA A 231 -21.55 -4.46 10.35
C ALA A 231 -20.27 -5.18 10.82
N TRP A 232 -19.53 -5.81 9.90
CA TRP A 232 -18.25 -6.45 10.20
C TRP A 232 -17.19 -5.47 10.73
N ILE A 233 -17.07 -4.27 10.15
CA ILE A 233 -16.12 -3.26 10.65
C ILE A 233 -16.55 -2.71 12.03
N ASP A 234 -17.85 -2.59 12.29
CA ASP A 234 -18.37 -2.11 13.57
C ASP A 234 -18.15 -3.12 14.71
N GLU A 235 -18.14 -4.41 14.39
CA GLU A 235 -17.86 -5.51 15.33
C GLU A 235 -16.35 -5.78 15.52
N ARG A 236 -15.47 -4.93 14.99
CA ARG A 236 -14.01 -5.17 15.02
C ARG A 236 -13.44 -5.33 16.43
N PRO A 237 -12.50 -6.28 16.63
CA PRO A 237 -11.75 -6.43 17.89
C PRO A 237 -11.04 -5.14 18.34
N GLU A 238 -10.87 -4.96 19.65
CA GLU A 238 -10.22 -3.77 20.22
C GLU A 238 -8.79 -3.55 19.69
N ALA A 239 -8.07 -4.65 19.37
CA ALA A 239 -6.74 -4.61 18.75
C ALA A 239 -6.73 -3.81 17.44
N TYR A 240 -7.83 -3.81 16.69
CA TYR A 240 -7.97 -3.15 15.40
C TYR A 240 -8.76 -1.84 15.44
N ARG A 241 -9.19 -1.39 16.63
CA ARG A 241 -10.09 -0.24 16.78
C ARG A 241 -9.57 1.04 16.13
N ASN A 242 -8.26 1.27 16.25
CA ASN A 242 -7.55 2.45 15.74
C ASN A 242 -6.89 2.24 14.37
N ASN A 243 -7.17 1.10 13.70
CA ASN A 243 -6.58 0.81 12.41
C ASN A 243 -7.10 1.79 11.35
N GLN A 244 -6.17 2.57 10.77
CA GLN A 244 -6.51 3.64 9.82
C GLN A 244 -7.17 3.11 8.54
N LYS A 245 -6.84 1.90 8.09
CA LYS A 245 -7.41 1.31 6.88
C LYS A 245 -8.87 0.90 7.08
N LEU A 246 -9.20 0.33 8.24
CA LEU A 246 -10.58 0.01 8.60
C LEU A 246 -11.43 1.28 8.77
N ILE A 247 -10.88 2.33 9.40
CA ILE A 247 -11.57 3.62 9.55
C ILE A 247 -11.89 4.22 8.16
N GLN A 248 -10.90 4.24 7.26
CA GLN A 248 -11.12 4.73 5.89
C GLN A 248 -12.12 3.87 5.12
N ALA A 249 -12.05 2.54 5.23
CA ALA A 249 -13.02 1.65 4.61
C ALA A 249 -14.45 1.91 5.12
N HIS A 250 -14.62 2.12 6.43
CA HIS A 250 -15.91 2.45 7.02
C HIS A 250 -16.47 3.79 6.49
N GLU A 251 -15.65 4.84 6.43
CA GLU A 251 -16.05 6.14 5.89
C GLU A 251 -16.51 6.02 4.42
N LEU A 252 -15.76 5.29 3.59
CA LEU A 252 -16.12 5.07 2.18
C LEU A 252 -17.42 4.27 2.03
N LEU A 253 -17.64 3.25 2.86
CA LEU A 253 -18.88 2.48 2.85
C LEU A 253 -20.09 3.31 3.28
N ALA A 254 -19.93 4.18 4.28
CA ALA A 254 -20.98 5.11 4.71
C ALA A 254 -21.34 6.10 3.59
N ASP A 255 -20.35 6.59 2.84
CA ASP A 255 -20.58 7.46 1.69
C ASP A 255 -21.34 6.72 0.57
N ILE A 256 -21.00 5.46 0.28
CA ILE A 256 -21.75 4.63 -0.68
C ILE A 256 -23.22 4.49 -0.26
N GLN A 257 -23.47 4.19 1.01
CA GLN A 257 -24.82 4.06 1.57
C GLN A 257 -25.61 5.38 1.48
N GLY A 258 -24.92 6.52 1.48
CA GLY A 258 -25.49 7.86 1.30
C GLY A 258 -26.04 8.16 -0.10
N GLY A 259 -25.83 7.27 -1.08
CA GLY A 259 -26.39 7.39 -2.42
C GLY A 259 -25.49 8.15 -3.40
N LEU A 260 -24.29 7.62 -3.65
CA LEU A 260 -23.40 8.09 -4.71
C LEU A 260 -23.97 7.80 -6.11
N ASP A 261 -23.54 8.58 -7.11
CA ASP A 261 -23.76 8.18 -8.49
C ASP A 261 -23.01 6.88 -8.82
N SER A 262 -23.45 6.17 -9.86
CA SER A 262 -22.92 4.84 -10.17
C SER A 262 -21.42 4.80 -10.50
N GLN A 263 -20.86 5.89 -11.04
CA GLN A 263 -19.43 5.94 -11.36
C GLN A 263 -18.60 6.18 -10.09
N LEU A 264 -19.03 7.11 -9.24
CA LEU A 264 -18.40 7.31 -7.94
C LEU A 264 -18.56 6.10 -7.03
N GLN A 265 -19.71 5.44 -7.05
CA GLN A 265 -19.94 4.21 -6.29
C GLN A 265 -18.88 3.16 -6.61
N ASN A 266 -18.58 2.93 -7.89
CA ASN A 266 -17.53 1.99 -8.30
C ASN A 266 -16.16 2.39 -7.73
N PHE A 267 -15.79 3.67 -7.83
CA PHE A 267 -14.56 4.21 -7.27
C PHE A 267 -14.42 3.99 -5.77
N TYR A 268 -15.50 4.28 -5.04
CA TYR A 268 -15.53 4.12 -3.60
C TYR A 268 -15.45 2.65 -3.21
N THR A 269 -16.24 1.78 -3.87
CA THR A 269 -16.21 0.34 -3.60
C THR A 269 -14.83 -0.27 -3.80
N HIS A 270 -14.17 0.01 -4.92
CA HIS A 270 -12.86 -0.56 -5.21
C HIS A 270 -11.75 0.05 -4.34
N THR A 271 -11.92 1.29 -3.89
CA THR A 271 -11.02 1.90 -2.92
C THR A 271 -11.27 1.38 -1.50
N THR A 272 -12.50 1.01 -1.15
CA THR A 272 -12.81 0.24 0.07
C THR A 272 -12.11 -1.11 0.02
N LEU A 273 -12.24 -1.88 -1.07
CA LEU A 273 -11.55 -3.16 -1.22
C LEU A 273 -10.02 -3.00 -1.13
N LEU A 274 -9.46 -1.93 -1.71
CA LEU A 274 -8.05 -1.59 -1.53
C LEU A 274 -7.69 -1.40 -0.05
N ASN A 275 -8.48 -0.64 0.71
CA ASN A 275 -8.25 -0.43 2.13
C ASN A 275 -8.35 -1.75 2.92
N LEU A 276 -9.31 -2.61 2.61
CA LEU A 276 -9.43 -3.92 3.25
C LEU A 276 -8.23 -4.81 2.94
N GLN A 277 -7.79 -4.89 1.68
CA GLN A 277 -6.58 -5.64 1.30
C GLN A 277 -5.33 -5.08 2.00
N LEU A 278 -5.21 -3.75 2.09
CA LEU A 278 -4.13 -3.11 2.82
C LEU A 278 -4.21 -3.41 4.31
N PHE A 279 -5.40 -3.45 4.91
CA PHE A 279 -5.59 -3.86 6.30
C PHE A 279 -5.03 -5.27 6.51
N PHE A 280 -5.51 -6.25 5.73
CA PHE A 280 -5.10 -7.65 5.85
C PHE A 280 -3.59 -7.84 5.64
N SER A 281 -2.98 -7.13 4.69
CA SER A 281 -1.54 -7.20 4.43
C SER A 281 -0.65 -6.63 5.54
N ASN A 282 -1.22 -5.94 6.53
CA ASN A 282 -0.51 -5.29 7.62
C ASN A 282 -0.94 -5.82 9.00
N ILE A 283 -1.63 -6.96 9.07
CA ILE A 283 -1.88 -7.66 10.33
C ILE A 283 -0.56 -8.28 10.77
N ALA A 284 -0.02 -7.81 11.90
CA ALA A 284 1.23 -8.27 12.50
C ALA A 284 1.17 -8.12 14.02
#